data_AF-A0A350PF05-F1
#
_entry.id   AF-A0A350PF05-F1
#
_cell.length_a   1.000
_cell.length_b   1.000
_cell.length_c   1.000
_cell.angle_alpha   90.00
_cell.angle_beta   90.00
_cell.angle_gamma   90.00
#
_symmetry.space_group_name_H-M   'P 1'
#
loop_
_entity.id
_entity.type
_entity.pdbx_description
1 polymer ?
#
loop_
_entity_poly.entity_id
_entity_poly.type
_entity_poly.pdbx_seq_one_letter_code
_entity_poly.pdbx_strand_id
1 'polypeptide(L)'
;MDRNPTHATYEGEFAHIRNENGMILKSINVGERFVMTHNENSIQLIPDHIKFFDLDNDGKNEIFENKTIVESKKEAGFLIHTLNGDTIFDRNFYLDIRFDQHPYVKEEKFGIRKFEILDFDKDGESELLMVLNIIGYFTSLVAILNIETEEIERMYVSVGYLRDVEILDLDGDGFDEVLLATEFKGYREKGLIVLDSRFIHGKGILGERYQKTDMEKGIEKAAFIVPQTVIGKILSEDNTQKAFKKGFPNFLAQVEENYFSFFVEDWYTRGKEDVGLIFEFYNDLNVRSIVSRDNYDIKAKELFDSGVINFEADGLFLDTYRDSILYWNGTEFQSQPTLNKKYLEAVGDDSTFYKEFFFNTYE
;
A
#
# COMPACT_ATOMS: atom_id res chain seq x y z
N MET A 1 33.62 -16.03 -16.09
CA MET A 1 33.33 -15.24 -14.88
C MET A 1 31.85 -14.91 -14.97
N ASP A 2 31.07 -15.35 -14.00
CA ASP A 2 29.62 -15.12 -13.98
C ASP A 2 29.34 -13.61 -13.88
N ARG A 3 28.58 -13.08 -14.83
CA ARG A 3 28.21 -11.66 -14.94
C ARG A 3 26.70 -11.46 -14.83
N ASN A 4 25.94 -12.46 -14.43
CA ASN A 4 24.50 -12.32 -14.24
C ASN A 4 24.23 -11.53 -12.94
N PRO A 5 23.55 -10.37 -12.97
CA PRO A 5 23.20 -9.66 -11.74
C PRO A 5 22.02 -10.34 -11.05
N THR A 6 22.10 -10.58 -9.74
CA THR A 6 21.04 -11.30 -9.00
C THR A 6 20.58 -10.61 -7.73
N HIS A 7 21.38 -9.73 -7.15
CA HIS A 7 20.99 -8.98 -5.97
C HIS A 7 21.76 -7.66 -5.83
N ALA A 8 21.25 -6.76 -4.99
CA ALA A 8 21.90 -5.50 -4.63
C ALA A 8 22.18 -5.45 -3.13
N THR A 9 23.31 -4.86 -2.75
CA THR A 9 23.66 -4.55 -1.35
C THR A 9 23.93 -3.06 -1.21
N TYR A 10 23.58 -2.46 -0.08
CA TYR A 10 23.70 -1.01 0.13
C TYR A 10 24.78 -0.69 1.17
N GLU A 11 25.84 0.02 0.76
CA GLU A 11 27.00 0.35 1.59
C GLU A 11 27.52 1.76 1.28
N GLY A 12 27.79 2.55 2.33
CA GLY A 12 28.22 3.95 2.19
C GLY A 12 27.17 4.80 1.50
N GLU A 13 27.45 5.25 0.28
CA GLU A 13 26.52 6.00 -0.58
C GLU A 13 26.09 5.21 -1.83
N PHE A 14 26.40 3.91 -1.89
CA PHE A 14 26.24 3.11 -3.10
C PHE A 14 25.27 1.93 -2.93
N ALA A 15 24.56 1.63 -4.02
CA ALA A 15 23.97 0.34 -4.29
C ALA A 15 24.95 -0.49 -5.12
N HIS A 16 25.46 -1.59 -4.58
CA HIS A 16 26.35 -2.52 -5.27
C HIS A 16 25.55 -3.67 -5.85
N ILE A 17 25.51 -3.77 -7.18
CA ILE A 17 24.91 -4.89 -7.91
C ILE A 17 25.89 -6.06 -7.90
N ARG A 18 25.42 -7.24 -7.54
CA ARG A 18 26.24 -8.46 -7.38
C ARG A 18 25.65 -9.64 -8.14
N ASN A 19 26.52 -10.59 -8.50
CA ASN A 19 26.10 -11.92 -8.96
C ASN A 19 25.86 -12.87 -7.78
N GLU A 20 25.43 -14.11 -8.04
CA GLU A 20 25.14 -15.11 -7.00
C GLU A 20 26.33 -15.42 -6.08
N ASN A 21 27.54 -15.29 -6.60
CA ASN A 21 28.78 -15.52 -5.86
C ASN A 21 29.20 -14.32 -5.00
N GLY A 22 28.40 -13.24 -4.98
CA GLY A 22 28.65 -12.02 -4.21
C GLY A 22 29.68 -11.07 -4.84
N MET A 23 30.14 -11.32 -6.07
CA MET A 23 31.07 -10.44 -6.77
C MET A 23 30.36 -9.16 -7.22
N ILE A 24 30.94 -7.99 -6.93
CA ILE A 24 30.42 -6.70 -7.36
C ILE A 24 30.60 -6.56 -8.88
N LEU A 25 29.49 -6.35 -9.58
CA LEU A 25 29.44 -6.16 -11.03
C LEU A 25 29.36 -4.68 -11.42
N LYS A 26 28.61 -3.88 -10.65
CA LYS A 26 28.38 -2.45 -10.87
C LYS A 26 28.06 -1.77 -9.54
N SER A 27 28.34 -0.47 -9.44
CA SER A 27 27.95 0.36 -8.29
C SER A 27 27.20 1.60 -8.79
N ILE A 28 26.09 1.92 -8.14
CA ILE A 28 25.24 3.08 -8.45
C ILE A 28 25.26 4.00 -7.21
N ASN A 29 25.57 5.28 -7.39
CA ASN A 29 25.50 6.24 -6.28
C ASN A 29 24.03 6.59 -6.02
N VAL A 30 23.56 6.28 -4.82
CA VAL A 30 22.19 6.51 -4.36
C VAL A 30 22.13 7.52 -3.20
N GLY A 31 23.28 7.97 -2.72
CA GLY A 31 23.43 8.89 -1.60
C GLY A 31 23.42 8.19 -0.23
N GLU A 32 24.26 8.68 0.68
CA GLU A 32 24.41 8.15 2.04
C GLU A 32 23.08 8.12 2.81
N ARG A 33 22.25 9.15 2.62
CA ARG A 33 20.95 9.23 3.30
C ARG A 33 20.04 8.08 2.92
N PHE A 34 20.02 7.68 1.64
CA PHE A 34 19.20 6.56 1.21
C PHE A 34 19.72 5.26 1.81
N VAL A 35 21.03 4.99 1.71
CA VAL A 35 21.65 3.79 2.28
C VAL A 35 21.42 3.68 3.78
N MET A 36 21.62 4.78 4.53
CA MET A 36 21.38 4.83 5.96
C MET A 36 19.92 4.49 6.29
N THR A 37 18.96 5.13 5.59
CA THR A 37 17.54 4.84 5.80
C THR A 37 17.26 3.37 5.48
N HIS A 38 17.78 2.84 4.36
CA HIS A 38 17.60 1.46 3.91
C HIS A 38 18.11 0.45 4.94
N ASN A 39 19.28 0.70 5.51
CA ASN A 39 19.92 -0.22 6.46
C ASN A 39 19.38 -0.12 7.88
N GLU A 40 18.79 1.02 8.28
CA GLU A 40 18.25 1.23 9.64
C GLU A 40 16.97 0.41 9.92
N ASN A 41 16.46 -0.39 8.97
CA ASN A 41 15.26 -1.22 9.14
C ASN A 41 14.08 -0.44 9.76
N SER A 42 13.95 0.85 9.46
CA SER A 42 12.72 1.58 9.74
C SER A 42 11.67 1.08 8.75
N ILE A 43 11.06 -0.03 9.13
CA ILE A 43 9.99 -0.76 8.47
C ILE A 43 9.03 0.28 7.84
N GLN A 44 8.72 0.11 6.55
CA GLN A 44 7.61 0.77 5.83
C GLN A 44 7.75 2.18 5.24
N LEU A 45 8.93 2.78 5.08
CA LEU A 45 9.01 4.12 4.44
C LEU A 45 9.92 4.27 3.21
N ILE A 46 10.63 3.22 2.81
CA ILE A 46 11.69 3.34 1.79
C ILE A 46 11.17 2.76 0.49
N PRO A 47 11.20 3.53 -0.61
CA PRO A 47 10.80 3.00 -1.89
C PRO A 47 11.69 1.85 -2.35
N ASP A 48 11.09 0.86 -3.00
CA ASP A 48 11.86 -0.19 -3.67
C ASP A 48 12.77 0.42 -4.72
N HIS A 49 14.01 -0.05 -4.79
CA HIS A 49 15.03 0.55 -5.65
C HIS A 49 15.39 -0.31 -6.85
N ILE A 50 15.93 -1.49 -6.62
CA ILE A 50 16.46 -2.36 -7.68
C ILE A 50 15.79 -3.72 -7.63
N LYS A 51 15.40 -4.24 -8.80
CA LYS A 51 14.98 -5.63 -9.01
C LYS A 51 15.69 -6.20 -10.25
N PHE A 52 15.87 -7.51 -10.25
CA PHE A 52 16.53 -8.25 -11.31
C PHE A 52 15.54 -9.26 -11.89
N PHE A 53 15.46 -9.33 -13.21
CA PHE A 53 14.55 -10.22 -13.93
C PHE A 53 15.08 -10.41 -15.35
N ASP A 54 14.85 -11.58 -15.92
CA ASP A 54 15.24 -11.96 -17.29
C ASP A 54 14.10 -11.58 -18.23
N LEU A 55 14.24 -10.44 -18.91
CA LEU A 55 13.17 -9.87 -19.73
C LEU A 55 13.02 -10.61 -21.06
N ASP A 56 14.13 -11.04 -21.67
CA ASP A 56 14.15 -11.67 -22.99
C ASP A 56 14.35 -13.19 -22.96
N ASN A 57 14.30 -13.79 -21.77
CA ASN A 57 14.50 -15.21 -21.51
C ASN A 57 15.87 -15.73 -22.02
N ASP A 58 16.92 -14.88 -22.01
CA ASP A 58 18.28 -15.25 -22.43
C ASP A 58 19.12 -15.91 -21.31
N GLY A 59 18.55 -16.02 -20.10
CA GLY A 59 19.20 -16.53 -18.90
C GLY A 59 20.05 -15.50 -18.15
N LYS A 60 20.01 -14.22 -18.54
CA LYS A 60 20.64 -13.11 -17.82
C LYS A 60 19.58 -12.10 -17.42
N ASN A 61 19.73 -11.58 -16.21
CA ASN A 61 18.83 -10.57 -15.70
C ASN A 61 19.20 -9.17 -16.22
N GLU A 62 18.17 -8.46 -16.62
CA GLU A 62 18.12 -7.00 -16.69
C GLU A 62 17.99 -6.40 -15.29
N ILE A 63 18.21 -5.09 -15.22
CA ILE A 63 18.18 -4.33 -13.98
C ILE A 63 17.06 -3.30 -14.10
N PHE A 64 16.04 -3.43 -13.27
CA PHE A 64 15.09 -2.35 -12.99
C PHE A 64 15.68 -1.41 -11.95
N GLU A 65 15.70 -0.11 -12.21
CA GLU A 65 16.15 0.94 -11.30
C GLU A 65 15.07 2.00 -11.10
N ASN A 66 14.59 2.16 -9.88
CA ASN A 66 13.67 3.24 -9.49
C ASN A 66 14.43 4.56 -9.31
N LYS A 67 14.28 5.47 -10.29
CA LYS A 67 14.97 6.76 -10.33
C LYS A 67 14.41 7.80 -9.35
N THR A 68 13.25 7.54 -8.76
CA THR A 68 12.60 8.41 -7.76
C THR A 68 13.46 8.60 -6.51
N ILE A 69 14.35 7.66 -6.23
CA ILE A 69 15.10 7.55 -4.98
C ILE A 69 16.31 8.49 -4.95
N VAL A 70 16.81 8.91 -6.11
CA VAL A 70 18.00 9.76 -6.20
C VAL A 70 17.71 11.12 -5.54
N GLU A 71 18.61 11.59 -4.65
CA GLU A 71 18.43 12.75 -3.76
C GLU A 71 17.89 14.01 -4.46
N SER A 72 18.11 14.17 -5.76
CA SER A 72 17.63 15.31 -6.51
C SER A 72 16.09 15.37 -6.63
N LYS A 73 15.36 14.24 -6.50
CA LYS A 73 13.92 14.10 -6.80
C LYS A 73 13.50 14.74 -8.14
N LYS A 74 14.46 14.95 -9.05
CA LYS A 74 14.20 15.58 -10.34
C LYS A 74 13.55 14.59 -11.29
N GLU A 75 13.88 13.32 -11.13
CA GLU A 75 13.39 12.19 -11.90
C GLU A 75 12.39 11.40 -11.06
N ALA A 76 11.28 11.00 -11.67
CA ALA A 76 10.16 10.32 -11.03
C ALA A 76 9.68 9.27 -12.03
N GLY A 77 10.13 8.03 -11.85
CA GLY A 77 10.15 7.05 -12.92
C GLY A 77 11.12 5.93 -12.67
N PHE A 78 11.41 5.17 -13.72
CA PHE A 78 12.32 4.04 -13.68
C PHE A 78 13.15 3.91 -14.97
N LEU A 79 14.17 3.07 -14.88
CA LEU A 79 15.05 2.68 -15.96
C LEU A 79 15.19 1.15 -15.93
N ILE A 80 15.01 0.49 -17.08
CA ILE A 80 15.42 -0.89 -17.30
C ILE A 80 16.66 -0.86 -18.19
N HIS A 81 17.73 -1.50 -17.74
CA HIS A 81 18.98 -1.52 -18.48
C HIS A 81 19.75 -2.83 -18.30
N THR A 82 20.60 -3.15 -19.27
CA THR A 82 21.52 -4.29 -19.16
C THR A 82 22.66 -3.98 -18.17
N LEU A 83 23.39 -4.99 -17.72
CA LEU A 83 24.56 -4.77 -16.86
C LEU A 83 25.60 -3.81 -17.48
N ASN A 84 25.75 -3.81 -18.81
CA ASN A 84 26.70 -2.94 -19.51
C ASN A 84 26.25 -1.48 -19.57
N GLY A 85 25.01 -1.19 -19.16
CA GLY A 85 24.42 0.14 -19.15
C GLY A 85 23.66 0.49 -20.43
N ASP A 86 23.40 -0.49 -21.30
CA ASP A 86 22.52 -0.27 -22.44
C ASP A 86 21.09 -0.11 -21.93
N THR A 87 20.51 1.07 -22.16
CA THR A 87 19.12 1.35 -21.80
C THR A 87 18.19 0.54 -22.70
N ILE A 88 17.34 -0.26 -22.08
CA ILE A 88 16.23 -0.94 -22.74
C ILE A 88 15.01 -0.01 -22.67
N PHE A 89 14.71 0.50 -21.48
CA PHE A 89 13.54 1.33 -21.26
C PHE A 89 13.83 2.44 -20.24
N ASP A 90 13.40 3.68 -20.51
CA ASP A 90 13.46 4.80 -19.56
C ASP A 90 12.12 5.53 -19.57
N ARG A 91 11.41 5.48 -18.45
CA ARG A 91 10.11 6.12 -18.30
C ARG A 91 10.04 7.02 -17.10
N ASN A 92 9.45 8.20 -17.29
CA ASN A 92 9.01 9.05 -16.20
C ASN A 92 7.48 9.06 -16.07
N PHE A 93 6.98 9.22 -14.85
CA PHE A 93 5.56 9.33 -14.54
C PHE A 93 5.15 10.76 -14.26
N TYR A 94 4.70 11.41 -15.34
CA TYR A 94 4.02 12.69 -15.33
C TYR A 94 2.58 12.45 -15.73
N LEU A 95 1.66 12.49 -14.77
CA LEU A 95 0.24 12.20 -15.01
C LEU A 95 -0.62 13.39 -14.60
N ASP A 96 -1.60 13.73 -15.43
CA ASP A 96 -2.58 14.79 -15.16
C ASP A 96 -3.80 14.22 -14.42
N ILE A 97 -3.67 14.08 -13.09
CA ILE A 97 -4.76 13.62 -12.23
C ILE A 97 -5.40 14.82 -11.53
N ARG A 98 -6.29 15.50 -12.24
CA ARG A 98 -7.13 16.59 -11.70
C ARG A 98 -8.42 16.05 -11.09
N PHE A 99 -8.82 16.69 -9.98
CA PHE A 99 -10.13 16.51 -9.34
C PHE A 99 -10.99 17.76 -9.60
N ASP A 100 -12.26 17.54 -9.94
CA ASP A 100 -13.19 18.55 -10.43
C ASP A 100 -13.32 19.76 -9.49
N GLN A 101 -13.30 19.49 -8.18
CA GLN A 101 -13.48 20.49 -7.13
C GLN A 101 -12.18 20.88 -6.42
N HIS A 102 -11.03 20.41 -6.91
CA HIS A 102 -9.73 20.69 -6.29
C HIS A 102 -8.71 21.23 -7.30
N PRO A 103 -8.81 22.52 -7.70
CA PRO A 103 -8.10 23.09 -8.86
C PRO A 103 -6.58 23.27 -8.69
N TYR A 104 -6.00 22.81 -7.58
CA TYR A 104 -4.59 23.05 -7.23
C TYR A 104 -3.65 21.88 -7.55
N VAL A 105 -4.15 20.78 -8.10
CA VAL A 105 -3.32 19.65 -8.57
C VAL A 105 -3.12 19.82 -10.07
N LYS A 106 -1.88 19.95 -10.54
CA LYS A 106 -1.51 20.12 -11.97
C LYS A 106 -0.49 19.06 -12.32
N GLU A 107 -0.51 18.46 -13.52
CA GLU A 107 0.53 17.54 -14.05
C GLU A 107 1.63 17.19 -13.04
N GLU A 108 1.40 16.12 -12.31
CA GLU A 108 2.14 15.86 -11.10
C GLU A 108 3.18 14.78 -11.35
N LYS A 109 4.31 14.90 -10.65
CA LYS A 109 5.34 13.87 -10.64
C LYS A 109 4.92 12.76 -9.71
N PHE A 110 4.85 11.54 -10.23
CA PHE A 110 4.55 10.35 -9.45
C PHE A 110 5.82 9.54 -9.23
N GLY A 111 6.17 9.34 -7.97
CA GLY A 111 7.29 8.54 -7.55
C GLY A 111 6.86 7.10 -7.29
N ILE A 112 7.68 6.13 -7.73
CA ILE A 112 7.42 4.72 -7.44
C ILE A 112 7.74 4.46 -5.97
N ARG A 113 6.75 3.92 -5.24
CA ARG A 113 6.83 3.57 -3.82
C ARG A 113 7.11 2.08 -3.61
N LYS A 114 6.44 1.23 -4.38
CA LYS A 114 6.62 -0.23 -4.42
C LYS A 114 6.42 -0.66 -5.87
N PHE A 115 7.07 -1.73 -6.30
CA PHE A 115 6.80 -2.32 -7.59
C PHE A 115 7.02 -3.83 -7.57
N GLU A 116 6.29 -4.54 -8.43
CA GLU A 116 6.48 -5.95 -8.68
C GLU A 116 6.46 -6.22 -10.19
N ILE A 117 7.16 -7.28 -10.59
CA ILE A 117 7.26 -7.73 -11.99
C ILE A 117 6.84 -9.20 -11.96
N LEU A 118 5.67 -9.49 -12.52
CA LEU A 118 5.01 -10.78 -12.53
C LEU A 118 4.06 -10.87 -13.74
N ASP A 119 3.69 -12.08 -14.12
CA ASP A 119 2.58 -12.37 -15.02
C ASP A 119 1.26 -12.27 -14.22
N PHE A 120 0.64 -11.09 -14.22
CA PHE A 120 -0.52 -10.76 -13.40
C PHE A 120 -1.85 -11.22 -14.02
N ASP A 121 -1.91 -11.41 -15.33
CA ASP A 121 -3.11 -11.89 -16.03
C ASP A 121 -3.00 -13.30 -16.63
N LYS A 122 -1.87 -13.96 -16.41
CA LYS A 122 -1.60 -15.36 -16.72
C LYS A 122 -1.55 -15.64 -18.21
N ASP A 123 -1.11 -14.67 -19.01
CA ASP A 123 -0.95 -14.82 -20.45
C ASP A 123 0.44 -15.32 -20.88
N GLY A 124 1.38 -15.39 -19.93
CA GLY A 124 2.76 -15.85 -20.11
C GLY A 124 3.77 -14.73 -20.26
N GLU A 125 3.34 -13.47 -20.40
CA GLU A 125 4.20 -12.29 -20.39
C GLU A 125 4.29 -11.68 -18.99
N SER A 126 5.26 -10.79 -18.76
CA SER A 126 5.43 -10.13 -17.46
C SER A 126 5.00 -8.67 -17.51
N GLU A 127 4.18 -8.27 -16.56
CA GLU A 127 3.81 -6.87 -16.35
C GLU A 127 4.50 -6.30 -15.11
N LEU A 128 4.64 -4.97 -15.15
CA LEU A 128 5.13 -4.17 -14.05
C LEU A 128 3.94 -3.54 -13.30
N LEU A 129 3.67 -4.05 -12.10
CA LEU A 129 2.79 -3.37 -11.16
C LEU A 129 3.57 -2.32 -10.39
N MET A 130 3.05 -1.10 -10.33
CA MET A 130 3.63 -0.01 -9.55
C MET A 130 2.60 0.65 -8.66
N VAL A 131 3.04 0.92 -7.43
CA VAL A 131 2.34 1.79 -6.50
C VAL A 131 3.02 3.14 -6.58
N LEU A 132 2.36 4.12 -7.18
CA LEU A 132 2.92 5.45 -7.37
C LEU A 132 2.29 6.44 -6.39
N ASN A 133 3.15 7.20 -5.71
CA ASN A 133 2.73 8.29 -4.84
C ASN A 133 3.17 9.61 -5.46
N ILE A 134 2.26 10.57 -5.49
CA ILE A 134 2.58 11.92 -5.93
C ILE A 134 3.69 12.54 -5.08
N ILE A 135 4.67 13.17 -5.72
CA ILE A 135 5.78 13.83 -5.03
C ILE A 135 5.29 15.18 -4.49
N GLY A 136 5.19 15.28 -3.16
CA GLY A 136 4.86 16.55 -2.49
C GLY A 136 3.38 16.80 -2.22
N TYR A 137 2.51 15.84 -2.56
CA TYR A 137 1.06 15.94 -2.33
C TYR A 137 0.49 14.63 -1.75
N PHE A 138 -0.80 14.31 -1.93
CA PHE A 138 -1.44 13.12 -1.34
C PHE A 138 -2.13 12.14 -2.32
N THR A 139 -2.19 12.41 -3.61
CA THR A 139 -2.74 11.49 -4.61
C THR A 139 -1.82 10.28 -4.77
N SER A 140 -2.41 9.10 -4.84
CA SER A 140 -1.68 7.87 -5.13
C SER A 140 -2.40 7.07 -6.19
N LEU A 141 -1.69 6.19 -6.86
CA LEU A 141 -2.26 5.33 -7.88
C LEU A 141 -1.56 3.97 -7.88
N VAL A 142 -2.28 2.98 -8.37
CA VAL A 142 -1.74 1.67 -8.74
C VAL A 142 -1.85 1.55 -10.25
N ALA A 143 -0.77 1.15 -10.90
CA ALA A 143 -0.75 0.96 -12.35
C ALA A 143 -0.12 -0.38 -12.69
N ILE A 144 -0.69 -1.08 -13.67
CA ILE A 144 -0.04 -2.21 -14.34
C ILE A 144 0.38 -1.74 -15.72
N LEU A 145 1.66 -1.96 -16.03
CA LEU A 145 2.31 -1.57 -17.27
C LEU A 145 2.82 -2.83 -17.96
N ASN A 146 2.53 -2.97 -19.23
CA ASN A 146 3.12 -4.02 -20.06
C ASN A 146 4.55 -3.61 -20.42
N ILE A 147 5.52 -4.44 -20.03
CA ILE A 147 6.95 -4.09 -20.14
C ILE A 147 7.40 -4.07 -21.61
N GLU A 148 6.82 -4.90 -22.47
CA GLU A 148 7.17 -4.98 -23.88
C GLU A 148 6.62 -3.80 -24.69
N THR A 149 5.35 -3.44 -24.47
CA THR A 149 4.67 -2.39 -25.26
C THR A 149 4.82 -1.01 -24.66
N GLU A 150 5.27 -0.92 -23.41
CA GLU A 150 5.35 0.31 -22.63
C GLU A 150 3.96 0.96 -22.39
N GLU A 151 2.86 0.24 -22.54
CA GLU A 151 1.52 0.79 -22.31
C GLU A 151 1.09 0.59 -20.86
N ILE A 152 0.41 1.59 -20.29
CA ILE A 152 -0.29 1.42 -19.00
C ILE A 152 -1.65 0.80 -19.35
N GLU A 153 -1.80 -0.48 -19.05
CA GLU A 153 -3.01 -1.23 -19.38
C GLU A 153 -4.10 -1.03 -18.33
N ARG A 154 -3.69 -0.88 -17.07
CA ARG A 154 -4.59 -0.82 -15.91
C ARG A 154 -4.14 0.28 -14.97
N MET A 155 -5.08 1.06 -14.44
CA MET A 155 -4.78 2.17 -13.54
C MET A 155 -5.93 2.45 -12.57
N TYR A 156 -5.62 2.42 -11.27
CA TYR A 156 -6.51 2.77 -10.18
C TYR A 156 -6.01 4.04 -9.47
N VAL A 157 -6.89 5.02 -9.25
CA VAL A 157 -6.55 6.30 -8.61
C VAL A 157 -7.16 6.38 -7.22
N SER A 158 -6.34 6.68 -6.21
CA SER A 158 -6.75 6.88 -4.82
C SER A 158 -6.46 8.30 -4.31
N VAL A 159 -7.35 8.81 -3.46
CA VAL A 159 -7.15 10.06 -2.72
C VAL A 159 -6.67 9.74 -1.32
N GLY A 160 -5.36 9.70 -1.19
CA GLY A 160 -4.75 9.20 0.01
C GLY A 160 -3.33 8.73 -0.20
N TYR A 161 -2.61 8.57 0.89
CA TYR A 161 -1.29 7.96 0.82
C TYR A 161 -1.44 6.45 0.85
N LEU A 162 -0.97 5.77 -0.19
CA LEU A 162 -0.69 4.32 -0.14
C LEU A 162 0.66 4.14 0.56
N ARG A 163 0.60 3.64 1.79
CA ARG A 163 1.75 3.62 2.73
C ARG A 163 2.56 2.35 2.62
N ASP A 164 1.85 1.24 2.54
CA ASP A 164 2.39 -0.09 2.54
C ASP A 164 1.54 -0.98 1.62
N VAL A 165 2.16 -1.98 1.04
CA VAL A 165 1.54 -2.82 0.01
C VAL A 165 1.98 -4.26 0.15
N GLU A 166 1.05 -5.19 0.10
CA GLU A 166 1.30 -6.63 -0.02
C GLU A 166 0.64 -7.16 -1.28
N ILE A 167 1.28 -8.14 -1.92
CA ILE A 167 0.79 -8.77 -3.16
C ILE A 167 0.82 -10.27 -2.96
N LEU A 168 -0.35 -10.89 -3.09
CA LEU A 168 -0.53 -12.34 -2.96
C LEU A 168 -1.89 -12.79 -3.49
N ASP A 169 -1.98 -14.03 -3.93
CA ASP A 169 -3.26 -14.73 -4.13
C ASP A 169 -3.93 -14.98 -2.76
N LEU A 170 -4.93 -14.14 -2.41
CA LEU A 170 -5.55 -14.18 -1.09
C LEU A 170 -6.63 -15.26 -1.03
N ASP A 171 -7.38 -15.48 -2.11
CA ASP A 171 -8.52 -16.40 -2.14
C ASP A 171 -8.27 -17.74 -2.84
N GLY A 172 -7.07 -17.94 -3.38
CA GLY A 172 -6.62 -19.18 -4.00
C GLY A 172 -7.14 -19.36 -5.42
N ASP A 173 -7.57 -18.29 -6.10
CA ASP A 173 -8.09 -18.36 -7.46
C ASP A 173 -6.99 -18.28 -8.55
N GLY A 174 -5.73 -18.17 -8.13
CA GLY A 174 -4.56 -18.11 -8.99
C GLY A 174 -4.21 -16.69 -9.46
N PHE A 175 -4.98 -15.67 -9.09
CA PHE A 175 -4.68 -14.27 -9.37
C PHE A 175 -4.29 -13.53 -8.10
N ASP A 176 -3.31 -12.64 -8.20
CA ASP A 176 -2.83 -11.91 -7.04
C ASP A 176 -3.76 -10.76 -6.67
N GLU A 177 -4.08 -10.64 -5.39
CA GLU A 177 -4.58 -9.42 -4.79
C GLU A 177 -3.45 -8.46 -4.40
N VAL A 178 -3.73 -7.18 -4.54
CA VAL A 178 -2.92 -6.06 -4.09
C VAL A 178 -3.59 -5.43 -2.87
N LEU A 179 -3.05 -5.71 -1.70
CA LEU A 179 -3.49 -5.17 -0.42
C LEU A 179 -2.75 -3.86 -0.17
N LEU A 180 -3.50 -2.78 0.06
CA LEU A 180 -2.98 -1.42 0.16
C LEU A 180 -3.34 -0.81 1.52
N ALA A 181 -2.36 -0.65 2.39
CA ALA A 181 -2.51 0.15 3.61
C ALA A 181 -2.61 1.64 3.23
N THR A 182 -3.71 2.29 3.60
CA THR A 182 -4.05 3.61 3.05
C THR A 182 -4.49 4.62 4.10
N GLU A 183 -4.12 5.89 3.87
CA GLU A 183 -4.74 7.04 4.51
C GLU A 183 -5.75 7.69 3.57
N PHE A 184 -7.05 7.45 3.76
CA PHE A 184 -8.10 8.09 2.98
C PHE A 184 -8.22 9.59 3.31
N LYS A 185 -7.73 10.46 2.42
CA LYS A 185 -7.74 11.91 2.67
C LYS A 185 -9.14 12.52 2.65
N GLY A 186 -10.05 11.98 1.84
CA GLY A 186 -11.45 12.38 1.81
C GLY A 186 -12.17 12.24 3.15
N TYR A 187 -11.76 11.24 3.94
CA TYR A 187 -12.37 10.89 5.23
C TYR A 187 -11.48 11.24 6.41
N ARG A 188 -10.21 11.56 6.15
CA ARG A 188 -9.14 11.78 7.13
C ARG A 188 -8.91 10.56 8.00
N GLU A 189 -9.27 9.36 7.56
CA GLU A 189 -9.11 8.10 8.30
C GLU A 189 -8.13 7.17 7.60
N LYS A 190 -7.87 6.03 8.24
CA LYS A 190 -6.99 4.97 7.73
C LYS A 190 -7.82 3.78 7.34
N GLY A 191 -7.20 2.86 6.62
CA GLY A 191 -7.82 1.59 6.33
C GLY A 191 -7.05 0.82 5.28
N LEU A 192 -7.79 -0.06 4.60
CA LEU A 192 -7.27 -0.96 3.59
C LEU A 192 -8.06 -0.79 2.30
N ILE A 193 -7.37 -0.92 1.17
CA ILE A 193 -7.97 -1.19 -0.14
C ILE A 193 -7.42 -2.53 -0.61
N VAL A 194 -8.27 -3.40 -1.15
CA VAL A 194 -7.89 -4.67 -1.75
C VAL A 194 -8.31 -4.63 -3.20
N LEU A 195 -7.33 -4.74 -4.11
CA LEU A 195 -7.56 -4.79 -5.54
C LEU A 195 -7.20 -6.19 -6.04
N ASP A 196 -8.03 -6.76 -6.89
CA ASP A 196 -7.68 -7.95 -7.67
C ASP A 196 -6.90 -7.51 -8.91
N SER A 197 -5.80 -8.20 -9.26
CA SER A 197 -4.91 -7.83 -10.38
C SER A 197 -5.65 -7.69 -11.71
N ARG A 198 -6.73 -8.45 -11.92
CA ARG A 198 -7.57 -8.44 -13.13
C ARG A 198 -8.39 -7.17 -13.25
N PHE A 199 -8.67 -6.50 -12.14
CA PHE A 199 -9.70 -5.45 -12.04
C PHE A 199 -9.17 -4.10 -11.54
N ILE A 200 -7.89 -3.80 -11.75
CA ILE A 200 -7.27 -2.52 -11.37
C ILE A 200 -7.69 -1.40 -12.33
N HIS A 201 -8.81 -0.74 -12.07
CA HIS A 201 -9.22 0.40 -12.90
C HIS A 201 -9.99 1.48 -12.15
N GLY A 202 -10.07 2.66 -12.76
CA GLY A 202 -10.96 3.73 -12.34
C GLY A 202 -10.50 4.49 -11.09
N LYS A 203 -11.45 5.17 -10.47
CA LYS A 203 -11.23 6.01 -9.29
C LYS A 203 -11.78 5.33 -8.03
N GLY A 204 -11.00 5.41 -6.97
CA GLY A 204 -11.32 4.83 -5.68
C GLY A 204 -12.31 5.62 -4.84
N ILE A 205 -12.23 5.41 -3.53
CA ILE A 205 -13.05 6.11 -2.54
C ILE A 205 -12.49 7.53 -2.31
N LEU A 206 -12.98 8.50 -3.09
CA LEU A 206 -12.40 9.85 -3.11
C LEU A 206 -12.94 10.80 -2.01
N GLY A 207 -14.17 10.60 -1.55
CA GLY A 207 -14.89 11.55 -0.69
C GLY A 207 -15.39 12.80 -1.44
N GLU A 208 -16.31 13.57 -0.85
CA GLU A 208 -17.04 14.66 -1.52
C GLU A 208 -16.13 15.76 -2.11
N ARG A 209 -15.02 16.07 -1.43
CA ARG A 209 -14.11 17.15 -1.86
C ARG A 209 -13.27 16.82 -3.10
N TYR A 210 -13.11 15.54 -3.40
CA TYR A 210 -12.15 15.07 -4.40
C TYR A 210 -12.85 14.32 -5.54
N GLN A 211 -14.06 14.75 -5.92
CA GLN A 211 -14.77 14.15 -7.05
C GLN A 211 -13.98 14.27 -8.36
N LYS A 212 -14.12 13.26 -9.21
CA LYS A 212 -13.50 13.17 -10.54
C LYS A 212 -14.50 12.55 -11.51
N THR A 213 -15.19 13.34 -12.33
CA THR A 213 -16.33 12.86 -13.14
C THR A 213 -15.93 12.25 -14.49
N ASP A 214 -14.73 12.53 -14.97
CA ASP A 214 -14.14 12.01 -16.21
C ASP A 214 -13.54 10.60 -16.07
N MET A 215 -13.68 9.95 -14.91
CA MET A 215 -13.16 8.62 -14.64
C MET A 215 -14.25 7.73 -14.03
N GLU A 216 -14.30 6.47 -14.45
CA GLU A 216 -15.25 5.50 -13.89
C GLU A 216 -14.92 5.17 -12.43
N LYS A 217 -15.91 4.68 -11.68
CA LYS A 217 -15.65 4.14 -10.34
C LYS A 217 -14.83 2.86 -10.45
N GLY A 218 -13.90 2.67 -9.53
CA GLY A 218 -13.20 1.42 -9.39
C GLY A 218 -14.11 0.31 -8.88
N ILE A 219 -13.64 -0.92 -9.05
CA ILE A 219 -14.30 -2.14 -8.61
C ILE A 219 -13.39 -2.89 -7.63
N GLU A 220 -12.92 -2.18 -6.61
CA GLU A 220 -12.07 -2.77 -5.57
C GLU A 220 -12.74 -4.03 -5.00
N LYS A 221 -11.99 -5.12 -4.81
CA LYS A 221 -12.51 -6.36 -4.20
C LYS A 221 -13.13 -6.03 -2.84
N ALA A 222 -12.38 -5.30 -2.03
CA ALA A 222 -12.88 -4.69 -0.80
C ALA A 222 -12.16 -3.38 -0.50
N ALA A 223 -12.77 -2.57 0.35
CA ALA A 223 -12.08 -1.49 1.05
C ALA A 223 -12.80 -1.21 2.36
N PHE A 224 -12.06 -0.83 3.39
CA PHE A 224 -12.65 -0.46 4.67
C PHE A 224 -11.91 0.70 5.32
N ILE A 225 -12.65 1.47 6.13
CA ILE A 225 -12.15 2.53 6.98
C ILE A 225 -12.14 2.05 8.42
N VAL A 226 -11.03 2.33 9.10
CA VAL A 226 -10.85 2.16 10.54
C VAL A 226 -10.92 3.55 11.20
N PRO A 227 -12.04 3.92 11.85
CA PRO A 227 -12.15 5.22 12.50
C PRO A 227 -11.23 5.31 13.72
N GLN A 228 -10.60 6.46 13.94
CA GLN A 228 -9.80 6.67 15.16
C GLN A 228 -10.59 6.38 16.45
N THR A 229 -9.97 5.68 17.41
CA THR A 229 -10.63 5.36 18.68
C THR A 229 -10.78 6.61 19.55
N VAL A 230 -11.59 6.52 20.60
CA VAL A 230 -11.73 7.62 21.57
C VAL A 230 -10.40 7.94 22.28
N ILE A 231 -9.54 6.94 22.52
CA ILE A 231 -8.20 7.14 23.09
C ILE A 231 -7.36 7.97 22.13
N GLY A 232 -7.26 7.56 20.87
CA GLY A 232 -6.51 8.30 19.84
C GLY A 232 -7.03 9.73 19.65
N LYS A 233 -8.35 9.95 19.72
CA LYS A 233 -8.95 11.29 19.63
C LYS A 233 -8.51 12.19 20.78
N ILE A 234 -8.62 11.71 22.02
CA ILE A 234 -8.20 12.46 23.22
C ILE A 234 -6.71 12.82 23.13
N LEU A 235 -5.84 11.85 22.80
CA LEU A 235 -4.40 12.08 22.66
C LEU A 235 -4.06 13.07 21.54
N SER A 236 -4.89 13.13 20.50
CA SER A 236 -4.75 14.08 19.39
C SER A 236 -5.21 15.49 19.74
N GLU A 237 -6.20 15.64 20.62
CA GLU A 237 -6.78 16.94 21.02
C GLU A 237 -5.99 17.65 22.12
N ASP A 238 -5.38 16.91 23.05
CA ASP A 238 -4.68 17.46 24.24
C ASP A 238 -3.37 18.21 23.91
N ASN A 239 -2.84 18.09 22.68
CA ASN A 239 -1.47 18.53 22.38
C ASN A 239 -1.37 19.85 21.59
N THR A 240 -1.00 20.92 22.31
CA THR A 240 -0.80 22.31 21.83
C THR A 240 0.52 22.59 21.09
N GLN A 241 1.35 21.59 20.74
CA GLN A 241 2.65 21.82 20.07
C GLN A 241 2.91 20.92 18.85
N LYS A 242 2.87 21.54 17.66
CA LYS A 242 3.66 21.25 16.44
C LYS A 242 3.82 19.77 15.99
N ALA A 243 3.08 19.45 14.92
CA ALA A 243 3.34 18.38 13.95
C ALA A 243 3.09 16.93 14.41
N PHE A 244 1.92 16.65 14.99
CA PHE A 244 1.41 15.29 15.09
C PHE A 244 0.76 14.89 13.77
N LYS A 245 1.13 13.72 13.26
CA LYS A 245 0.40 13.07 12.17
C LYS A 245 -0.42 11.97 12.79
N LYS A 246 -1.65 11.76 12.30
CA LYS A 246 -2.27 10.44 12.37
C LYS A 246 -1.19 9.46 11.91
N GLY A 247 -0.82 8.50 12.76
CA GLY A 247 0.22 7.54 12.46
C GLY A 247 -0.04 6.72 11.19
N PHE A 248 0.93 5.96 10.69
CA PHE A 248 0.81 5.26 9.41
C PHE A 248 0.15 3.89 9.57
N PRO A 249 -0.79 3.51 8.68
CA PRO A 249 -1.21 2.13 8.57
C PRO A 249 -0.14 1.30 7.85
N ASN A 250 0.06 0.05 8.29
CA ASN A 250 1.05 -0.85 7.71
C ASN A 250 0.77 -2.32 8.03
N PHE A 251 1.38 -3.24 7.29
CA PHE A 251 1.32 -4.67 7.60
C PHE A 251 2.41 -5.04 8.63
N LEU A 252 2.14 -6.01 9.52
CA LEU A 252 3.03 -6.38 10.63
C LEU A 252 3.86 -7.66 10.43
N ALA A 253 3.99 -8.10 9.18
CA ALA A 253 4.69 -9.31 8.72
C ALA A 253 3.88 -10.62 8.75
N GLN A 254 4.22 -11.45 7.76
CA GLN A 254 3.62 -12.71 7.32
C GLN A 254 2.13 -12.61 7.00
N VAL A 255 1.86 -12.32 5.72
CA VAL A 255 0.67 -12.89 5.09
C VAL A 255 0.96 -14.38 4.91
N GLU A 256 0.37 -15.20 5.76
CA GLU A 256 0.39 -16.65 5.56
C GLU A 256 -0.78 -17.03 4.65
N GLU A 257 -0.74 -18.21 4.04
CA GLU A 257 -1.90 -18.75 3.33
C GLU A 257 -3.13 -18.65 4.27
N ASN A 258 -4.06 -17.75 3.92
CA ASN A 258 -5.30 -17.42 4.62
C ASN A 258 -5.29 -16.35 5.72
N TYR A 259 -4.17 -15.69 6.06
CA TYR A 259 -4.14 -14.76 7.21
C TYR A 259 -3.24 -13.55 7.00
N PHE A 260 -3.68 -12.35 7.41
CA PHE A 260 -2.82 -11.18 7.50
C PHE A 260 -3.12 -10.29 8.70
N SER A 261 -2.09 -9.56 9.15
CA SER A 261 -2.19 -8.56 10.21
C SER A 261 -1.95 -7.15 9.69
N PHE A 262 -2.84 -6.25 10.05
CA PHE A 262 -2.85 -4.86 9.65
C PHE A 262 -2.80 -3.96 10.89
N PHE A 263 -1.75 -3.16 11.02
CA PHE A 263 -1.61 -2.22 12.11
C PHE A 263 -2.13 -0.85 11.71
N VAL A 264 -2.88 -0.25 12.62
CA VAL A 264 -3.34 1.12 12.54
C VAL A 264 -2.83 1.83 13.78
N GLU A 265 -1.83 2.69 13.60
CA GLU A 265 -1.48 3.65 14.64
C GLU A 265 -2.71 4.50 14.97
N ASP A 266 -3.20 4.49 16.19
CA ASP A 266 -4.31 5.33 16.63
C ASP A 266 -3.81 6.75 16.98
N TRP A 267 -2.57 6.83 17.47
CA TRP A 267 -1.82 8.06 17.74
C TRP A 267 -0.31 7.83 17.63
N TYR A 268 0.44 8.81 17.16
CA TYR A 268 1.89 8.69 16.96
C TYR A 268 2.64 9.97 17.35
N THR A 269 3.74 9.79 18.07
CA THR A 269 4.74 10.84 18.29
C THR A 269 6.09 10.44 17.71
N ARG A 270 6.63 11.29 16.82
CA ARG A 270 7.87 11.02 16.09
C ARG A 270 9.01 10.60 17.02
N GLY A 271 9.47 9.36 16.85
CA GLY A 271 10.60 8.77 17.57
C GLY A 271 10.37 8.54 19.05
N LYS A 272 9.11 8.47 19.52
CA LYS A 272 8.78 8.23 20.92
C LYS A 272 7.90 7.02 21.13
N GLU A 273 6.67 7.08 20.65
CA GLU A 273 5.63 6.11 21.01
C GLU A 273 4.65 5.95 19.84
N ASP A 274 4.38 4.70 19.51
CA ASP A 274 3.31 4.25 18.62
C ASP A 274 2.17 3.69 19.46
N VAL A 275 1.06 4.42 19.50
CA VAL A 275 -0.17 3.98 20.16
C VAL A 275 -1.07 3.49 19.05
N GLY A 276 -1.42 2.21 19.02
CA GLY A 276 -2.21 1.67 17.92
C GLY A 276 -2.78 0.30 18.17
N LEU A 277 -3.58 -0.13 17.21
CA LEU A 277 -4.30 -1.40 17.22
C LEU A 277 -3.87 -2.25 16.04
N ILE A 278 -3.78 -3.56 16.27
CA ILE A 278 -3.53 -4.58 15.28
C ILE A 278 -4.86 -5.23 14.94
N PHE A 279 -5.17 -5.30 13.66
CA PHE A 279 -6.37 -5.94 13.12
C PHE A 279 -5.93 -7.22 12.43
N GLU A 280 -6.54 -8.33 12.85
CA GLU A 280 -6.24 -9.66 12.34
C GLU A 280 -7.35 -10.09 11.39
N PHE A 281 -6.96 -10.46 10.16
CA PHE A 281 -7.88 -10.81 9.08
C PHE A 281 -7.63 -12.22 8.57
N TYR A 282 -8.71 -12.89 8.15
CA TYR A 282 -8.59 -14.03 7.25
C TYR A 282 -8.71 -13.59 5.78
N ASN A 283 -8.52 -14.53 4.84
CA ASN A 283 -8.68 -14.30 3.40
C ASN A 283 -10.07 -13.80 2.96
N ASP A 284 -11.08 -14.06 3.79
CA ASP A 284 -12.43 -13.54 3.60
C ASP A 284 -12.56 -12.03 3.93
N LEU A 285 -11.45 -11.37 4.32
CA LEU A 285 -11.39 -9.94 4.65
C LEU A 285 -12.25 -9.54 5.87
N ASN A 286 -12.70 -10.53 6.66
CA ASN A 286 -13.38 -10.29 7.93
C ASN A 286 -12.36 -10.05 9.06
N VAL A 287 -12.66 -9.07 9.92
CA VAL A 287 -11.86 -8.82 11.12
C VAL A 287 -12.17 -9.88 12.18
N ARG A 288 -11.19 -10.71 12.50
CA ARG A 288 -11.31 -11.74 13.53
C ARG A 288 -11.03 -11.23 14.92
N SER A 289 -10.00 -10.42 15.06
CA SER A 289 -9.53 -9.88 16.33
C SER A 289 -9.01 -8.47 16.14
N ILE A 290 -9.13 -7.69 17.21
CA ILE A 290 -8.45 -6.41 17.37
C ILE A 290 -7.61 -6.54 18.63
N VAL A 291 -6.30 -6.31 18.51
CA VAL A 291 -5.34 -6.44 19.59
C VAL A 291 -4.66 -5.09 19.81
N SER A 292 -4.54 -4.67 21.07
CA SER A 292 -3.80 -3.46 21.43
C SER A 292 -2.30 -3.74 21.58
N ARG A 293 -1.46 -2.73 21.30
CA ARG A 293 -0.04 -2.78 21.69
C ARG A 293 0.14 -2.29 23.13
N ASP A 294 1.23 -2.66 23.78
CA ASP A 294 1.57 -2.24 25.14
C ASP A 294 1.42 -0.71 25.37
N ASN A 295 1.90 0.10 24.43
CA ASN A 295 1.80 1.57 24.51
C ASN A 295 0.35 2.06 24.48
N TYR A 296 -0.54 1.38 23.76
CA TYR A 296 -1.96 1.67 23.75
C TYR A 296 -2.57 1.39 25.13
N ASP A 297 -2.28 0.23 25.71
CA ASP A 297 -2.81 -0.16 27.02
C ASP A 297 -2.32 0.77 28.14
N ILE A 298 -1.03 1.17 28.09
CA ILE A 298 -0.45 2.13 29.03
C ILE A 298 -1.23 3.46 28.95
N LYS A 299 -1.44 4.00 27.75
CA LYS A 299 -2.13 5.28 27.58
C LYS A 299 -3.61 5.19 27.94
N ALA A 300 -4.29 4.11 27.57
CA ALA A 300 -5.66 3.85 27.96
C ALA A 300 -5.81 3.85 29.48
N LYS A 301 -4.90 3.16 30.18
CA LYS A 301 -4.88 3.08 31.64
C LYS A 301 -4.62 4.44 32.29
N GLU A 302 -3.67 5.22 31.77
CA GLU A 302 -3.40 6.59 32.25
C GLU A 302 -4.66 7.47 32.16
N LEU A 303 -5.39 7.39 31.04
CA LEU A 303 -6.63 8.15 30.84
C LEU A 303 -7.76 7.68 31.77
N PHE A 304 -7.85 6.39 32.06
CA PHE A 304 -8.84 5.85 33.00
C PHE A 304 -8.52 6.22 34.45
N ASP A 305 -7.29 5.98 34.90
CA ASP A 305 -6.85 6.26 36.28
C ASP A 305 -6.93 7.77 36.61
N SER A 306 -6.78 8.64 35.62
CA SER A 306 -6.93 10.10 35.76
C SER A 306 -8.38 10.60 35.65
N GLY A 307 -9.33 9.72 35.30
CA GLY A 307 -10.75 10.04 35.15
C GLY A 307 -11.11 10.80 33.86
N VAL A 308 -10.21 10.85 32.88
CA VAL A 308 -10.47 11.45 31.56
C VAL A 308 -11.44 10.59 30.74
N ILE A 309 -11.29 9.26 30.82
CA ILE A 309 -12.29 8.30 30.38
C ILE A 309 -12.90 7.57 31.57
N ASN A 310 -14.15 7.14 31.45
CA ASN A 310 -14.92 6.50 32.52
C ASN A 310 -15.14 4.99 32.30
N PHE A 311 -14.38 4.39 31.40
CA PHE A 311 -14.42 2.97 31.06
C PHE A 311 -12.98 2.44 30.92
N GLU A 312 -12.77 1.17 31.21
CA GLU A 312 -11.51 0.48 30.92
C GLU A 312 -11.51 0.07 29.44
N ALA A 313 -10.44 0.37 28.70
CA ALA A 313 -10.31 0.00 27.29
C ALA A 313 -9.81 -1.45 27.15
N ASP A 314 -10.62 -2.38 27.65
CA ASP A 314 -10.34 -3.80 27.69
C ASP A 314 -10.84 -4.53 26.42
N GLY A 315 -10.87 -5.87 26.45
CA GLY A 315 -11.36 -6.68 25.33
C GLY A 315 -12.81 -6.37 24.94
N LEU A 316 -13.69 -6.02 25.90
CA LEU A 316 -15.09 -5.68 25.59
C LEU A 316 -15.17 -4.34 24.85
N PHE A 317 -14.32 -3.38 25.22
CA PHE A 317 -14.18 -2.14 24.47
C PHE A 317 -13.72 -2.40 23.02
N LEU A 318 -12.70 -3.25 22.82
CA LEU A 318 -12.20 -3.58 21.48
C LEU A 318 -13.22 -4.33 20.63
N ASP A 319 -13.97 -5.28 21.22
CA ASP A 319 -15.04 -5.97 20.53
C ASP A 319 -16.18 -5.02 20.13
N THR A 320 -16.55 -4.08 21.00
CA THR A 320 -17.54 -3.04 20.66
C THR A 320 -17.01 -2.09 19.58
N TYR A 321 -15.72 -1.77 19.64
CA TYR A 321 -15.08 -0.88 18.67
C TYR A 321 -15.01 -1.51 17.27
N ARG A 322 -14.97 -2.84 17.15
CA ARG A 322 -15.04 -3.56 15.87
C ARG A 322 -16.26 -3.15 15.04
N ASP A 323 -17.40 -2.91 15.69
CA ASP A 323 -18.64 -2.47 15.03
C ASP A 323 -18.56 -1.05 14.44
N SER A 324 -17.49 -0.31 14.72
CA SER A 324 -17.24 1.01 14.15
C SER A 324 -16.56 0.96 12.77
N ILE A 325 -16.03 -0.19 12.37
CA ILE A 325 -15.35 -0.35 11.07
C ILE A 325 -16.37 -0.19 9.94
N LEU A 326 -15.99 0.56 8.90
CA LEU A 326 -16.86 0.89 7.79
C LEU A 326 -16.37 0.21 6.50
N TYR A 327 -17.21 -0.64 5.92
CA TYR A 327 -16.90 -1.42 4.72
C TYR A 327 -17.52 -0.81 3.47
N TRP A 328 -16.76 -0.69 2.39
CA TRP A 328 -17.22 -0.08 1.14
C TRP A 328 -17.84 -1.12 0.22
N ASN A 329 -19.12 -0.94 -0.13
CA ASN A 329 -19.84 -1.86 -1.02
C ASN A 329 -19.79 -1.47 -2.52
N GLY A 330 -18.94 -0.50 -2.90
CA GLY A 330 -18.89 0.10 -4.24
C GLY A 330 -19.69 1.41 -4.39
N THR A 331 -20.61 1.68 -3.45
CA THR A 331 -21.50 2.85 -3.51
C THR A 331 -21.54 3.66 -2.22
N GLU A 332 -21.51 2.99 -1.08
CA GLU A 332 -21.60 3.59 0.25
C GLU A 332 -20.92 2.69 1.28
N PHE A 333 -20.66 3.25 2.46
CA PHE A 333 -20.12 2.50 3.58
C PHE A 333 -21.23 1.73 4.33
N GLN A 334 -20.90 0.52 4.73
CA GLN A 334 -21.72 -0.41 5.51
C GLN A 334 -21.04 -0.64 6.87
N SER A 335 -21.84 -0.92 7.90
CA SER A 335 -21.34 -1.30 9.23
C SER A 335 -21.03 -2.80 9.35
N GLN A 336 -21.29 -3.57 8.29
CA GLN A 336 -21.07 -5.01 8.25
C GLN A 336 -20.09 -5.35 7.13
N PRO A 337 -19.24 -6.38 7.30
CA PRO A 337 -18.32 -6.81 6.26
C PRO A 337 -19.03 -7.04 4.93
N THR A 338 -18.57 -6.38 3.88
CA THR A 338 -19.22 -6.38 2.57
C THR A 338 -18.17 -6.17 1.48
N LEU A 339 -18.26 -6.97 0.40
CA LEU A 339 -17.48 -6.79 -0.81
C LEU A 339 -18.15 -5.80 -1.77
N ASN A 340 -17.36 -5.27 -2.71
CA ASN A 340 -17.92 -4.40 -3.74
C ASN A 340 -18.87 -5.17 -4.66
N LYS A 341 -20.11 -4.67 -4.81
CA LYS A 341 -21.12 -5.32 -5.65
C LYS A 341 -20.70 -5.42 -7.10
N LYS A 342 -19.97 -4.42 -7.61
CA LYS A 342 -19.48 -4.40 -9.00
C LYS A 342 -18.34 -5.39 -9.21
N TYR A 343 -17.51 -5.61 -8.19
CA TYR A 343 -16.52 -6.67 -8.21
C TYR A 343 -17.21 -8.04 -8.32
N LEU A 344 -18.20 -8.31 -7.46
CA LEU A 344 -18.97 -9.56 -7.50
C LEU A 344 -19.68 -9.80 -8.85
N GLU A 345 -20.17 -8.73 -9.49
CA GLU A 345 -20.72 -8.81 -10.85
C GLU A 345 -19.65 -9.14 -11.90
N ALA A 346 -18.44 -8.60 -11.76
CA ALA A 346 -17.34 -8.79 -12.70
C ALA A 346 -16.73 -10.20 -12.64
N VAL A 347 -16.58 -10.78 -11.44
CA VAL A 347 -16.08 -12.17 -11.27
C VAL A 347 -17.16 -13.23 -11.57
N GLY A 348 -18.44 -12.86 -11.58
CA GLY A 348 -19.53 -13.78 -11.93
C GLY A 348 -19.81 -14.89 -10.88
N ASP A 349 -20.38 -16.01 -11.35
CA ASP A 349 -20.82 -17.15 -10.51
C ASP A 349 -19.66 -18.03 -9.98
N ASP A 350 -18.41 -17.80 -10.39
CA ASP A 350 -17.21 -18.41 -9.78
C ASP A 350 -16.97 -17.90 -8.35
N SER A 351 -17.75 -16.92 -7.90
CA SER A 351 -17.85 -16.48 -6.50
C SER A 351 -18.50 -17.51 -5.55
N THR A 352 -18.51 -18.82 -5.86
CA THR A 352 -19.04 -19.84 -4.93
C THR A 352 -18.39 -19.78 -3.55
N PHE A 353 -17.09 -19.46 -3.50
CA PHE A 353 -16.37 -19.16 -2.24
C PHE A 353 -16.99 -17.99 -1.46
N TYR A 354 -17.45 -16.92 -2.13
CA TYR A 354 -17.99 -15.73 -1.48
C TYR A 354 -19.51 -15.78 -1.24
N LYS A 355 -20.26 -16.45 -2.11
CA LYS A 355 -21.72 -16.60 -2.02
C LYS A 355 -22.13 -17.47 -0.85
N GLU A 356 -21.38 -18.53 -0.54
CA GLU A 356 -21.68 -19.38 0.61
C GLU A 356 -21.29 -18.72 1.94
N PHE A 357 -20.32 -17.81 1.97
CA PHE A 357 -19.76 -17.28 3.22
C PHE A 357 -20.32 -15.90 3.64
N PHE A 358 -20.51 -14.96 2.71
CA PHE A 358 -21.03 -13.63 3.07
C PHE A 358 -22.56 -13.59 3.27
N PHE A 359 -23.30 -14.58 2.76
CA PHE A 359 -24.75 -14.64 2.87
C PHE A 359 -25.28 -15.67 3.88
N ASN A 360 -24.46 -16.59 4.39
CA ASN A 360 -24.90 -17.64 5.34
C ASN A 360 -24.37 -17.51 6.78
N THR A 361 -23.60 -16.48 7.14
CA THR A 361 -23.11 -16.30 8.53
C THR A 361 -24.03 -15.46 9.43
N TYR A 362 -25.30 -15.31 9.06
CA TYR A 362 -26.32 -14.74 9.95
C TYR A 362 -27.56 -15.62 10.00
N GLU A 363 -27.46 -16.75 10.72
CA GLU A 363 -28.56 -17.34 11.50
C GLU A 363 -28.15 -17.48 12.97
#